data_AF-A0A392QKD0-F1
#
_entry.id   AF-A0A392QKD0-F1
#
_cell.length_a   1.000
_cell.length_b   1.000
_cell.length_c   1.000
_cell.angle_alpha   90.00
_cell.angle_beta   90.00
_cell.angle_gamma   90.00
#
_symmetry.space_group_name_H-M   'P 1'
#
loop_
_entity.id
_entity.type
_entity.pdbx_description
1 polymer ?
#
loop_
_entity_poly.entity_id
_entity_poly.type
_entity_poly.pdbx_seq_one_letter_code
_entity_poly.pdbx_strand_id
1 'polypeptide(L)' 'MQLEPRTAQPATVRLVLWKTSAVAWCKANMDGSVTHDSAACGGLFRDYTARFWG' A
#
# COMPACT_ATOMS: atom_id res chain seq x y z
N MET A 1 37.34 -17.18 3.04
CA MET A 1 36.63 -15.90 3.15
C MET A 1 35.53 -16.11 4.16
N GLN A 2 35.67 -15.59 5.38
CA GLN A 2 34.72 -15.81 6.48
C GLN A 2 33.68 -14.69 6.45
N LEU A 3 32.41 -15.05 6.26
CA LEU A 3 31.29 -14.12 6.29
C LEU A 3 30.83 -14.00 7.75
N GLU A 4 31.18 -12.88 8.38
CA GLU A 4 30.74 -12.59 9.73
C GLU A 4 29.22 -12.33 9.75
N PRO A 5 28.46 -12.93 10.70
CA PRO A 5 27.04 -12.67 10.83
C PRO A 5 26.80 -11.19 11.16
N ARG A 6 26.08 -10.50 10.28
CA ARG A 6 25.64 -9.12 10.57
C ARG A 6 24.47 -9.17 11.54
N THR A 7 24.69 -8.79 12.79
CA THR A 7 23.62 -8.62 13.77
C THR A 7 22.69 -7.49 13.29
N ALA A 8 21.49 -7.85 12.83
CA ALA A 8 20.47 -6.87 12.48
C ALA A 8 19.91 -6.26 13.77
N GLN A 9 19.76 -4.94 13.80
CA GLN A 9 19.07 -4.27 14.89
C GLN A 9 17.60 -4.74 14.90
N PRO A 10 16.99 -4.93 16.08
CA PRO A 10 15.59 -5.31 16.17
C PRO A 10 14.72 -4.24 15.48
N ALA A 11 13.89 -4.68 14.54
CA ALA A 11 12.96 -3.77 13.88
C ALA A 11 11.98 -3.19 14.91
N THR A 12 11.86 -1.87 14.95
CA THR A 12 10.79 -1.23 15.72
C THR A 12 9.45 -1.53 15.05
N VAL A 13 8.62 -2.33 15.70
CA VAL A 13 7.26 -2.62 15.22
C VAL A 13 6.31 -1.54 15.73
N ARG A 14 5.69 -0.79 14.81
CA ARG A 14 4.64 0.18 15.14
C ARG A 14 3.30 -0.33 14.62
N LEU A 15 2.34 -0.51 15.52
CA LEU A 15 0.98 -0.83 15.14
C LEU A 15 0.34 0.39 14.47
N VAL A 16 -0.17 0.22 13.24
CA VAL A 16 -0.99 1.21 12.54
C VAL A 16 -2.39 0.66 12.44
N LEU A 17 -3.29 1.17 13.27
CA LEU A 17 -4.71 0.85 13.21
C LEU A 17 -5.40 1.82 12.25
N TRP A 18 -5.94 1.30 11.17
CA TRP A 18 -6.80 2.07 10.27
C TRP A 18 -8.17 2.27 10.91
N LYS A 19 -8.71 3.48 10.80
CA LYS A 19 -10.08 3.77 11.25
C LYS A 19 -11.07 2.95 10.40
N THR A 20 -12.05 2.32 11.04
CA THR A 20 -13.16 1.66 10.34
C THR A 20 -13.86 2.64 9.41
N SER A 21 -14.09 2.23 8.16
CA SER A 21 -14.75 3.08 7.17
C SER A 21 -16.23 3.27 7.53
N ALA A 22 -16.70 4.52 7.53
CA ALA A 22 -18.10 4.85 7.80
C ALA A 22 -18.99 4.53 6.59
N VAL A 23 -20.26 4.18 6.80
CA VAL A 23 -21.25 4.00 5.70
C VAL A 23 -21.22 5.24 4.78
N ALA A 24 -21.35 5.03 3.47
CA ALA A 24 -21.11 6.04 2.41
C ALA A 24 -19.62 6.37 2.14
N TRP A 25 -18.68 5.54 2.58
CA TRP A 25 -17.28 5.67 2.18
C TRP A 25 -17.07 5.38 0.68
N CYS A 26 -16.07 6.06 0.10
CA CYS A 26 -15.46 5.70 -1.17
C CYS A 26 -13.95 5.48 -0.94
N LYS A 27 -13.41 4.35 -1.39
CA LYS A 27 -12.00 3.99 -1.29
C LYS A 27 -11.38 4.11 -2.66
N ALA A 28 -10.31 4.90 -2.77
CA ALA A 28 -9.42 4.87 -3.90
C ALA A 28 -8.25 3.93 -3.60
N ASN A 29 -8.06 2.88 -4.39
CA ASN A 29 -6.80 2.14 -4.42
C ASN A 29 -6.01 2.69 -5.59
N MET A 30 -4.82 3.26 -5.35
CA MET A 30 -3.95 3.80 -6.39
C MET A 30 -2.65 3.00 -6.42
N ASP A 31 -2.13 2.76 -7.60
CA ASP A 31 -0.84 2.13 -7.82
C ASP A 31 -0.10 2.79 -8.99
N GLY A 32 1.21 2.60 -9.05
CA GLY A 32 2.07 3.14 -10.09
C GLY A 32 3.15 2.15 -10.50
N SER A 33 3.53 2.19 -11.77
CA SER A 33 4.62 1.41 -12.32
C SER A 33 5.58 2.32 -13.09
N VAL A 34 6.87 2.04 -12.97
CA VAL A 34 7.94 2.79 -13.62
C VAL A 34 8.89 1.83 -14.31
N THR A 35 9.27 2.15 -15.54
CA THR A 35 10.37 1.55 -16.27
C THR A 35 11.48 2.59 -16.46
N HIS A 36 12.57 2.23 -17.16
CA HIS A 36 13.68 3.16 -17.38
C HIS A 36 13.24 4.48 -18.02
N ASP A 37 12.28 4.43 -18.96
CA ASP A 37 11.91 5.58 -19.79
C ASP A 37 10.42 5.91 -19.77
N SER A 38 9.62 5.21 -18.96
CA SER A 38 8.18 5.45 -18.89
C SER A 38 7.64 5.26 -17.47
N ALA A 39 6.57 5.98 -17.17
CA ALA A 39 5.83 5.84 -15.94
C ALA A 39 4.34 5.81 -16.24
N ALA A 40 3.61 4.97 -15.52
CA ALA A 40 2.16 4.90 -15.57
C ALA A 40 1.62 4.84 -14.14
N CYS A 41 0.44 5.40 -13.93
CA CYS A 41 -0.32 5.25 -12.69
C CYS A 41 -1.77 4.90 -13.01
N GLY A 42 -2.43 4.27 -12.04
CA GLY A 42 -3.82 3.87 -12.16
C GLY A 42 -4.46 3.75 -10.79
N GLY A 43 -5.78 3.69 -10.77
CA GLY A 43 -6.50 3.47 -9.54
C GLY A 43 -7.92 2.97 -9.77
N LEU A 44 -8.49 2.39 -8.71
CA LEU A 44 -9.84 1.87 -8.68
C LEU A 44 -10.58 2.49 -7.50
N PHE A 45 -11.71 3.13 -7.78
CA PHE A 45 -12.63 3.62 -6.77
C PHE A 45 -13.65 2.54 -6.43
N ARG A 46 -13.89 2.33 -5.15
CA ARG A 46 -14.94 1.42 -4.64
C ARG A 46 -15.80 2.12 -3.62
N ASP A 47 -17.10 1.89 -3.66
CA ASP A 47 -18.00 2.34 -2.60
C ASP A 47 -18.04 1.37 -1.41
N TYR A 48 -18.79 1.77 -0.39
CA TYR A 48 -19.03 1.00 0.83
C TYR A 48 -19.78 -0.33 0.63
N THR A 49 -20.34 -0.56 -0.57
CA THR A 49 -20.93 -1.84 -0.99
C THR A 49 -19.96 -2.69 -1.84
N ALA A 50 -18.70 -2.27 -1.92
CA ALA A 50 -17.63 -2.85 -2.73
C ALA A 50 -17.88 -2.79 -4.26
N ARG A 51 -18.77 -1.91 -4.74
CA ARG A 51 -18.99 -1.69 -6.18
C ARG A 51 -17.97 -0.71 -6.74
N PHE A 52 -17.60 -0.92 -8.01
CA PHE A 52 -16.67 -0.04 -8.72
C PHE A 52 -17.33 1.26 -9.15
N TRP A 53 -16.57 2.36 -9.04
CA TRP A 53 -16.94 3.67 -9.57
C TRP A 53 -15.93 4.08 -10.64
N GLY A 54 -16.11 3.54 -11.85
CA GLY A 54 -15.25 3.83 -13.01
C GLY A 54 -13.90 3.10 -13.00
#